data_AF-A0AAW9LE81-F1
#
_entry.id   AF-A0AAW9LE81-F1
#
_cell.length_a   1.000
_cell.length_b   1.000
_cell.length_c   1.000
_cell.angle_alpha   90.00
_cell.angle_beta   90.00
_cell.angle_gamma   90.00
#
_symmetry.space_group_name_H-M   'P 1'
#
loop_
_entity.id
_entity.type
_entity.pdbx_description
1 polymer ?
#
loop_
_entity_poly.entity_id
_entity_poly.type
_entity_poly.pdbx_seq_one_letter_code
_entity_poly.pdbx_strand_id
1 'polypeptide(L)' 'MAAQTVSTDMGVGLGVAFGVVSVLAAAAMYLGSADQTLAGWAFAVAMIAGGLGIMALHVYEP' A
#
# COMPACT_ATOMS: atom_id res chain seq x y z
N MET A 1 38.15 -7.17 2.68
CA MET A 1 36.75 -7.23 2.21
C MET A 1 36.12 -5.90 2.61
N ALA A 2 35.90 -5.00 1.65
CA ALA A 2 35.25 -3.72 1.95
C ALA A 2 33.78 -4.00 2.28
N ALA A 3 33.30 -3.51 3.44
CA ALA A 3 31.89 -3.56 3.77
C ALA A 3 31.16 -2.59 2.82
N GLN A 4 30.35 -3.13 1.91
CA GLN A 4 29.45 -2.31 1.10
C GLN A 4 28.21 -2.04 1.94
N THR A 5 28.03 -0.78 2.34
CA THR A 5 26.76 -0.33 2.92
C THR A 5 25.74 -0.30 1.80
N VAL A 6 24.80 -1.25 1.78
CA VAL A 6 23.66 -1.23 0.87
C VAL A 6 22.67 -0.20 1.41
N SER A 7 22.62 0.97 0.77
CA SER A 7 21.53 1.92 0.98
C SER A 7 20.30 1.41 0.21
N THR A 8 19.19 1.16 0.89
CA THR A 8 17.93 0.70 0.29
C THR A 8 16.92 1.83 0.22
N ASP A 9 16.30 2.02 -0.94
CA ASP A 9 15.22 3.01 -1.15
C ASP A 9 13.93 2.54 -0.48
N MET A 10 13.85 2.74 0.84
CA MET A 10 12.69 2.30 1.64
C MET A 10 11.40 3.04 1.29
N GLY A 11 11.48 4.31 0.83
CA GLY A 11 10.32 5.08 0.38
C GLY A 11 9.61 4.39 -0.79
N VAL A 12 10.37 4.08 -1.85
CA VAL A 12 9.88 3.34 -3.02
C VAL A 12 9.38 1.96 -2.64
N GLY A 13 10.16 1.21 -1.85
CA GLY A 13 9.78 -0.16 -1.44
C GLY A 13 8.47 -0.23 -0.67
N LEU A 14 8.27 0.66 0.31
CA LEU A 14 7.04 0.74 1.09
C LEU A 14 5.87 1.28 0.26
N GLY A 15 6.11 2.29 -0.58
CA GLY A 15 5.10 2.82 -1.50
C GLY A 15 4.54 1.74 -2.42
N VAL A 16 5.41 0.91 -3.00
CA VAL A 16 5.00 -0.24 -3.83
C VAL A 16 4.23 -1.28 -3.01
N ALA A 17 4.71 -1.64 -1.82
CA ALA A 17 4.05 -2.63 -0.97
C ALA A 17 2.61 -2.20 -0.61
N PHE A 18 2.44 -0.96 -0.16
CA PHE A 18 1.13 -0.40 0.17
C PHE A 18 0.24 -0.22 -1.06
N GLY A 19 0.82 0.14 -2.21
CA GLY A 19 0.11 0.19 -3.48
C GLY A 19 -0.47 -1.16 -3.89
N VAL A 20 0.33 -2.24 -3.78
CA VAL A 20 -0.14 -3.61 -4.05
C VAL A 20 -1.29 -3.99 -3.13
N VAL A 21 -1.18 -3.72 -1.82
CA VAL A 21 -2.27 -3.99 -0.86
C VAL A 21 -3.53 -3.20 -1.23
N SER A 22 -3.39 -1.94 -1.63
CA SER A 22 -4.52 -1.10 -2.04
C SER A 22 -5.22 -1.66 -3.29
N VAL A 23 -4.47 -2.11 -4.29
CA VAL A 23 -5.03 -2.74 -5.51
C VAL A 23 -5.71 -4.06 -5.19
N LEU A 24 -5.15 -4.91 -4.32
CA LEU A 24 -5.78 -6.16 -3.91
C LEU A 24 -7.07 -5.92 -3.14
N ALA A 25 -7.10 -4.91 -2.27
CA ALA A 25 -8.32 -4.51 -1.57
C ALA A 25 -9.39 -3.96 -2.53
N ALA A 26 -8.99 -3.17 -3.53
CA ALA A 26 -9.89 -2.71 -4.60
C ALA A 26 -10.43 -3.87 -5.45
N ALA A 27 -9.61 -4.88 -5.73
CA ALA A 27 -10.07 -6.10 -6.39
C ALA A 27 -11.09 -6.86 -5.52
N ALA A 28 -10.85 -6.97 -4.22
CA ALA A 28 -11.80 -7.58 -3.29
C ALA A 28 -13.14 -6.80 -3.24
N MET A 29 -13.09 -5.47 -3.30
CA MET A 29 -14.30 -4.62 -3.43
C MET A 29 -15.07 -4.93 -4.72
N TYR A 30 -14.36 -5.08 -5.85
CA TYR A 30 -14.99 -5.37 -7.13
C TYR A 30 -15.64 -6.76 -7.15
N LEU A 31 -14.93 -7.79 -6.67
CA LEU A 31 -15.44 -9.17 -6.59
C LEU A 31 -16.57 -9.31 -5.56
N GLY A 32 -16.49 -8.57 -4.46
CA GLY A 32 -17.48 -8.57 -3.37
C GLY A 32 -18.69 -7.66 -3.60
N SER A 33 -18.84 -7.09 -4.79
CA SER A 33 -19.85 -6.04 -5.06
C SER A 33 -21.31 -6.45 -4.83
N ALA A 34 -21.62 -7.75 -4.79
CA ALA A 34 -22.94 -8.26 -4.43
C ALA A 34 -23.27 -8.10 -2.93
N ASP A 35 -22.26 -8.02 -2.06
CA ASP A 35 -22.40 -7.72 -0.64
C ASP A 35 -21.81 -6.34 -0.34
N GLN A 36 -22.69 -5.35 -0.18
CA GLN A 36 -22.31 -3.96 0.05
C GLN A 36 -21.49 -3.79 1.35
N THR A 37 -21.70 -4.64 2.35
CA THR A 37 -20.94 -4.60 3.61
C THR A 37 -19.49 -5.02 3.36
N LEU A 38 -19.29 -6.13 2.65
CA LEU A 38 -17.98 -6.61 2.27
C LEU A 38 -17.23 -5.60 1.38
N ALA A 39 -17.91 -5.07 0.37
CA ALA A 39 -17.34 -4.07 -0.54
C ALA A 39 -16.95 -2.78 0.20
N GLY A 40 -17.77 -2.33 1.15
CA GLY A 40 -17.48 -1.15 1.98
C GLY A 40 -16.22 -1.32 2.83
N TRP A 41 -16.07 -2.47 3.49
CA TRP A 41 -14.85 -2.78 4.25
C TRP A 41 -13.61 -2.89 3.37
N ALA A 42 -13.74 -3.53 2.20
CA ALA A 42 -12.65 -3.62 1.24
C ALA A 42 -12.18 -2.24 0.73
N PHE A 43 -13.12 -1.33 0.46
CA PHE A 43 -12.81 0.05 0.10
C PHE A 43 -12.08 0.81 1.22
N ALA A 44 -12.55 0.68 2.47
CA ALA A 44 -11.91 1.33 3.61
C ALA A 44 -10.45 0.88 3.77
N VAL A 45 -10.18 -0.42 3.63
CA VAL A 45 -8.81 -0.98 3.66
C VAL A 45 -7.97 -0.43 2.50
N ALA A 46 -8.53 -0.32 1.29
CA ALA A 46 -7.83 0.22 0.13
C ALA A 46 -7.38 1.68 0.35
N MET A 47 -8.25 2.51 0.94
CA MET A 47 -7.95 3.92 1.25
C MET A 47 -6.90 4.06 2.34
N ILE A 48 -6.98 3.27 3.41
CA ILE A 48 -5.98 3.29 4.49
C ILE A 48 -4.61 2.86 3.96
N ALA A 49 -4.55 1.76 3.20
CA ALA A 49 -3.31 1.29 2.59
C ALA A 49 -2.72 2.36 1.63
N GLY A 50 -3.55 2.96 0.78
CA GLY A 50 -3.12 4.04 -0.11
C GLY A 50 -2.55 5.25 0.65
N GLY A 51 -3.24 5.69 1.71
CA GLY A 51 -2.78 6.78 2.56
C GLY A 51 -1.46 6.49 3.27
N LEU A 52 -1.28 5.27 3.79
CA LEU A 52 -0.02 4.82 4.38
C LEU A 52 1.12 4.79 3.35
N GLY A 53 0.83 4.44 2.10
CA GLY A 53 1.80 4.53 1.01
C GLY A 53 2.33 5.95 0.80
N ILE A 54 1.44 6.94 0.74
CA ILE A 54 1.85 8.36 0.59
C ILE A 54 2.61 8.85 1.82
N MET A 55 2.19 8.46 3.02
CA MET A 55 2.89 8.80 4.26
C MET A 55 4.31 8.23 4.29
N ALA A 56 4.50 6.98 3.85
CA ALA A 56 5.81 6.37 3.73
C ALA A 56 6.72 7.16 2.78
N LEU A 57 6.21 7.61 1.63
CA LEU A 57 6.99 8.46 0.71
C LEU A 57 7.48 9.73 1.41
N HIS A 58 6.61 10.46 2.11
CA HIS A 58 6.99 11.71 2.78
C HIS A 58 7.97 11.51 3.95
N VAL A 59 7.95 10.36 4.63
CA VAL A 59 8.85 10.08 5.75
C VAL A 59 10.25 9.68 5.28
N TYR A 60 10.35 8.93 4.17
CA TYR A 60 11.62 8.38 3.69
C TYR A 60 12.23 9.18 2.52
N GLU A 61 11.43 9.95 1.79
CA GLU A 61 11.81 10.88 0.72
C GLU A 61 11.13 12.24 0.94
N PRO A 62 11.65 13.08 1.86
CA PRO A 62 11.11 14.41 2.14
C PRO A 62 11.43 15.47 1.07
#